data_AF-A0A5B0KIH9-F1
#
_entry.id   AF-A0A5B0KIH9-F1
#
_cell.length_a   1.000
_cell.length_b   1.000
_cell.length_c   1.000
_cell.angle_alpha   90.00
_cell.angle_beta   90.00
_cell.angle_gamma   90.00
#
_symmetry.space_group_name_H-M   'P 1'
#
loop_
_entity.id
_entity.type
_entity.pdbx_description
1 polymer ?
#
loop_
_entity_poly.entity_id
_entity_poly.type
_entity_poly.pdbx_seq_one_letter_code
_entity_poly.pdbx_strand_id
1 'polypeptide(L)'
;MEFAFYICGLIAILATLRVITHTNPVHALLYLIISLLAIAGVFFSLGAYFAGALEIIVYAGAIMVLFVFVVMMLNLGGAEIAQEREWLKPQIWIGPAILSAVLLAVMVYAILGLNDQGIDGNPISAKEVGIALFGPYVLAVELASMLLLAGLVVAFHIGREDRPGELISNRPNDIAKRKPEEHA
;
A
#
# COMPACT_ATOMS: atom_id res chain seq x y z
N MET A 1 2.35 -24.58 16.18
CA MET A 1 2.18 -23.31 15.42
C MET A 1 3.44 -22.45 15.45
N GLU A 2 4.31 -22.57 16.45
CA GLU A 2 5.56 -21.79 16.56
C GLU A 2 6.49 -21.91 15.35
N PHE A 3 6.71 -23.11 14.80
CA PHE A 3 7.57 -23.25 13.61
C PHE A 3 7.05 -22.43 12.41
N ALA A 4 5.73 -22.45 12.17
CA ALA A 4 5.09 -21.68 11.12
C ALA A 4 5.24 -20.17 11.36
N PHE A 5 5.13 -19.71 12.61
CA PHE A 5 5.39 -18.33 13.00
C PHE A 5 6.81 -17.87 12.62
N TYR A 6 7.84 -18.63 13.02
CA TYR A 6 9.23 -18.25 12.77
C TYR A 6 9.61 -18.30 11.28
N ILE A 7 9.16 -19.33 10.54
CA ILE A 7 9.47 -19.42 9.11
C ILE A 7 8.76 -18.32 8.31
N CYS A 8 7.49 -18.04 8.60
CA CYS A 8 6.76 -16.94 7.99
C CYS A 8 7.39 -15.58 8.34
N GLY A 9 7.77 -15.36 9.60
CA GLY A 9 8.47 -14.14 10.02
C GLY A 9 9.79 -13.94 9.28
N LEU A 10 10.61 -15.00 9.16
CA LEU A 10 11.87 -14.95 8.42
C LEU A 10 11.64 -14.64 6.93
N ILE A 11 10.64 -15.26 6.30
CA ILE A 11 10.28 -14.99 4.90
C ILE A 11 9.85 -13.53 4.74
N ALA A 12 9.02 -12.99 5.65
CA ALA A 12 8.58 -11.60 5.59
C ALA A 12 9.76 -10.62 5.67
N ILE A 13 10.72 -10.86 6.58
CA ILE A 13 11.92 -10.01 6.72
C ILE A 13 12.76 -10.06 5.45
N LEU A 14 13.06 -11.25 4.92
CA LEU A 14 13.87 -11.40 3.72
C LEU A 14 13.19 -10.81 2.49
N ALA A 15 11.87 -10.99 2.36
CA ALA A 15 11.09 -10.41 1.29
C ALA A 15 11.08 -8.88 1.37
N THR A 16 10.87 -8.30 2.56
CA THR A 16 10.91 -6.84 2.77
C THR A 16 12.29 -6.26 2.48
N LEU A 17 13.37 -6.94 2.87
CA LEU A 17 14.74 -6.54 2.49
C LEU A 17 14.91 -6.52 0.96
N ARG A 18 14.30 -7.48 0.25
CA ARG A 18 14.33 -7.55 -1.21
C ARG A 18 13.50 -6.45 -1.87
N VAL A 19 12.37 -6.04 -1.27
CA VAL A 19 11.59 -4.88 -1.72
C VAL A 19 12.46 -3.62 -1.75
N ILE A 20 13.17 -3.35 -0.66
CA ILE A 20 13.93 -2.10 -0.47
C ILE A 20 15.20 -2.07 -1.34
N THR A 21 15.79 -3.24 -1.62
CA THR A 21 17.06 -3.32 -2.37
C THR A 21 16.88 -3.49 -3.89
N HIS A 22 15.70 -3.87 -4.38
CA HIS A 22 15.46 -4.01 -5.82
C HIS A 22 15.11 -2.67 -6.48
N THR A 23 15.73 -2.41 -7.63
CA THR A 23 15.51 -1.21 -8.46
C THR A 23 14.40 -1.36 -9.50
N ASN A 24 13.80 -2.55 -9.61
CA ASN A 24 12.67 -2.75 -10.51
C ASN A 24 11.37 -2.71 -9.67
N PRO A 25 10.49 -1.72 -9.90
CA PRO A 25 9.33 -1.52 -9.04
C PRO A 25 8.33 -2.68 -9.12
N VAL A 26 8.22 -3.38 -10.26
CA VAL A 26 7.37 -4.58 -10.38
C VAL A 26 7.91 -5.71 -9.51
N HIS A 27 9.22 -5.98 -9.56
CA HIS A 27 9.82 -7.00 -8.69
C HIS A 27 9.72 -6.63 -7.22
N ALA A 28 9.93 -5.34 -6.88
CA ALA A 28 9.77 -4.86 -5.51
C ALA A 28 8.33 -5.07 -5.01
N LEU A 29 7.30 -4.73 -5.81
CA LEU A 29 5.91 -4.97 -5.42
C LEU A 29 5.58 -6.46 -5.26
N LEU A 30 6.12 -7.35 -6.10
CA LEU A 30 5.92 -8.79 -5.95
C LEU A 30 6.57 -9.32 -4.66
N TYR A 31 7.77 -8.87 -4.31
CA TYR A 31 8.38 -9.20 -3.02
C TYR A 31 7.56 -8.65 -1.85
N LEU A 32 6.92 -7.49 -2.01
CA LEU A 32 6.06 -6.93 -0.98
C LEU A 32 4.83 -7.81 -0.77
N ILE A 33 4.19 -8.28 -1.84
CA ILE A 33 3.08 -9.24 -1.74
C ILE A 33 3.50 -10.51 -1.00
N ILE A 34 4.69 -11.06 -1.29
CA ILE A 34 5.23 -12.22 -0.56
C ILE A 34 5.40 -11.91 0.93
N SER A 35 5.89 -10.72 1.27
CA SER A 35 6.01 -10.27 2.66
C SER A 35 4.66 -10.20 3.38
N LEU A 36 3.64 -9.58 2.76
CA LEU A 36 2.30 -9.45 3.34
C LEU A 36 1.61 -10.81 3.51
N LEU A 37 1.77 -11.73 2.55
CA LEU A 37 1.27 -13.11 2.68
C LEU A 37 1.97 -13.87 3.81
N ALA A 38 3.28 -13.66 4.00
CA ALA A 38 4.00 -14.25 5.10
C ALA A 38 3.55 -13.66 6.46
N ILE A 39 3.28 -12.35 6.53
CA ILE A 39 2.69 -11.70 7.71
C ILE A 39 1.28 -12.25 8.01
N ALA A 40 0.46 -12.52 6.98
CA ALA A 40 -0.82 -13.19 7.18
C ALA A 40 -0.64 -14.58 7.84
N GLY A 41 0.40 -15.33 7.44
CA GLY A 41 0.81 -16.58 8.11
C GLY A 41 1.23 -16.40 9.57
N VAL A 42 1.91 -15.30 9.89
CA VAL A 42 2.24 -14.92 11.27
C VAL A 42 0.95 -14.65 12.06
N PHE A 43 -0.02 -13.91 11.51
CA PHE A 43 -1.31 -13.67 12.15
C PHE A 43 -2.10 -14.95 12.39
N PHE A 44 -2.12 -15.88 11.42
CA PHE A 44 -2.74 -17.19 11.64
C PHE A 44 -2.07 -17.98 12.76
N SER A 45 -0.74 -17.89 12.87
CA SER A 45 0.02 -18.59 13.92
C SER A 45 -0.26 -18.04 15.32
N LEU A 46 -0.66 -16.76 15.42
CA LEU A 46 -1.09 -16.10 16.66
C LEU A 46 -2.58 -16.30 16.98
N GLY A 47 -3.33 -17.06 16.17
CA GLY A 47 -4.77 -17.24 16.33
C GLY A 47 -5.61 -16.06 15.82
N ALA A 48 -5.01 -15.07 15.18
CA ALA A 48 -5.68 -13.87 14.66
C ALA A 48 -6.26 -14.11 13.25
N TYR A 49 -7.23 -15.01 13.14
CA TYR A 49 -7.74 -15.47 11.84
C TYR A 49 -8.41 -14.38 11.01
N PHE A 50 -9.17 -13.49 11.66
CA PHE A 50 -9.80 -12.36 10.98
C PHE A 50 -8.76 -11.38 10.42
N ALA A 51 -7.70 -11.09 11.17
CA ALA A 51 -6.61 -10.21 10.73
C ALA A 51 -5.83 -10.82 9.56
N GLY A 52 -5.43 -12.09 9.68
CA GLY A 52 -4.74 -12.81 8.59
C GLY A 52 -5.59 -12.87 7.31
N ALA A 53 -6.90 -13.12 7.42
CA ALA A 53 -7.78 -13.10 6.28
C ALA A 53 -7.86 -11.69 5.64
N LEU A 54 -8.04 -10.63 6.43
CA LEU A 54 -8.07 -9.25 5.96
C LEU A 54 -6.75 -8.82 5.29
N GLU A 55 -5.61 -9.28 5.81
CA GLU A 55 -4.29 -9.04 5.21
C GLU A 55 -4.22 -9.59 3.77
N ILE A 56 -4.77 -10.79 3.55
CA ILE A 56 -4.80 -11.40 2.22
C ILE A 56 -5.78 -10.67 1.30
N ILE A 57 -7.02 -10.42 1.74
CA ILE A 57 -8.05 -9.89 0.84
C ILE A 57 -7.93 -8.38 0.59
N VAL A 58 -7.54 -7.59 1.60
CA VAL A 58 -7.46 -6.12 1.49
C VAL A 58 -6.06 -5.68 1.12
N TYR A 59 -5.05 -6.02 1.92
CA TYR A 59 -3.69 -5.52 1.72
C TYR A 59 -3.04 -6.12 0.48
N ALA A 60 -2.87 -7.45 0.45
CA ALA A 60 -2.30 -8.13 -0.72
C ALA A 60 -3.27 -8.14 -1.92
N GLY A 61 -4.57 -8.27 -1.66
CA GLY A 61 -5.59 -8.48 -2.70
C GLY A 61 -6.06 -7.20 -3.42
N ALA A 62 -6.37 -6.13 -2.69
CA ALA A 62 -6.91 -4.90 -3.30
C ALA A 62 -5.84 -3.82 -3.44
N ILE A 63 -5.15 -3.50 -2.34
CA ILE A 63 -4.20 -2.38 -2.30
C ILE A 63 -3.00 -2.69 -3.19
N MET A 64 -2.32 -3.83 -3.00
CA MET A 64 -1.16 -4.18 -3.82
C MET A 64 -1.50 -4.37 -5.29
N VAL A 65 -2.68 -4.88 -5.62
CA VAL A 65 -3.11 -4.99 -7.02
C VAL A 65 -3.28 -3.62 -7.66
N LEU A 66 -3.84 -2.63 -6.94
CA LEU A 66 -3.90 -1.25 -7.41
C LEU A 66 -2.50 -0.68 -7.67
N PHE A 67 -1.54 -0.89 -6.76
CA PHE A 67 -0.16 -0.44 -6.94
C PHE A 67 0.50 -1.10 -8.16
N VAL A 68 0.36 -2.41 -8.32
CA VAL A 68 0.90 -3.14 -9.48
C VAL A 68 0.30 -2.61 -10.78
N PHE A 69 -1.02 -2.37 -10.80
CA PHE A 69 -1.70 -1.82 -11.96
C PHE A 69 -1.16 -0.43 -12.32
N VAL A 70 -1.04 0.48 -11.34
CA VAL A 70 -0.56 1.85 -11.57
C VAL A 70 0.90 1.85 -12.03
N VAL A 71 1.79 1.10 -11.37
CA VAL A 71 3.20 1.00 -11.76
C VAL A 71 3.34 0.44 -13.17
N MET A 72 2.54 -0.56 -13.52
CA MET A 72 2.58 -1.16 -14.85
C MET A 72 2.00 -0.23 -15.93
N MET A 73 0.93 0.50 -15.63
CA MET A 73 0.33 1.48 -16.55
C MET A 73 1.29 2.64 -16.85
N LEU A 74 1.99 3.13 -15.83
CA LEU A 74 2.99 4.19 -15.97
C LEU A 74 4.26 3.72 -16.68
N ASN A 75 4.45 2.40 -16.81
CA ASN A 75 5.58 1.75 -17.49
C ASN A 75 6.92 2.41 -17.16
N LEU A 76 7.23 2.51 -15.85
CA LEU A 76 8.50 3.06 -15.35
C LEU A 76 9.66 2.28 -15.99
N GLY A 77 10.30 2.91 -16.98
CA GLY A 77 11.21 2.26 -17.92
C GLY A 77 12.66 2.16 -17.43
N GLY A 78 13.52 1.56 -18.26
CA GLY A 78 14.93 1.27 -17.92
C GLY A 78 15.81 2.49 -17.60
N ALA A 79 15.43 3.69 -18.02
CA ALA A 79 16.15 4.92 -17.69
C ALA A 79 16.05 5.27 -16.19
N GLU A 80 14.87 5.07 -15.59
CA GLU A 80 14.66 5.30 -14.16
C GLU A 80 15.38 4.24 -13.32
N ILE A 81 15.41 2.98 -13.78
CA ILE A 81 16.16 1.88 -13.13
C ILE A 81 17.66 2.19 -13.06
N ALA A 82 18.23 2.77 -14.12
CA ALA A 82 19.64 3.17 -14.14
C ALA A 82 19.94 4.30 -13.14
N GLN A 83 19.03 5.28 -13.02
CA GLN A 83 19.14 6.37 -12.06
C GLN A 83 18.95 5.90 -10.61
N GLU A 84 17.99 5.01 -10.35
CA GLU A 84 17.79 4.42 -9.00
C GLU A 84 19.04 3.66 -8.53
N ARG A 85 19.70 2.95 -9.44
CA ARG A 85 20.94 2.23 -9.11
C ARG A 85 22.06 3.18 -8.69
N GLU A 86 22.08 4.41 -9.20
CA GLU A 86 23.03 5.43 -8.75
C GLU A 86 22.70 5.98 -7.36
N TRP A 87 21.43 5.97 -6.96
CA TRP A 87 21.00 6.45 -5.64
C TRP A 87 21.22 5.41 -4.54
N LEU A 88 21.31 4.13 -4.90
CA LEU A 88 21.72 3.05 -4.00
C LEU A 88 23.24 2.99 -3.74
N LYS A 89 23.97 4.06 -4.03
CA LYS A 89 25.42 4.15 -3.74
C LYS A 89 25.66 4.09 -2.22
N PRO A 90 26.79 3.49 -1.79
CA PRO A 90 27.07 3.30 -0.37
C PRO A 90 27.13 4.61 0.43
N GLN A 91 27.52 5.70 -0.21
CA GLN A 91 27.56 7.00 0.44
C GLN A 91 26.18 7.54 0.85
N ILE A 92 25.11 7.14 0.15
CA ILE A 92 23.75 7.67 0.36
C ILE A 92 22.97 6.81 1.37
N TRP A 93 23.06 5.47 1.28
CA TRP A 93 22.29 4.58 2.16
C TRP A 93 22.93 4.36 3.55
N ILE A 94 24.25 4.58 3.74
CA ILE A 94 24.93 4.26 5.00
C ILE A 94 24.40 5.10 6.16
N GLY A 95 24.18 6.40 5.96
CA GLY A 95 23.66 7.29 7.00
C GLY A 95 22.28 6.85 7.52
N PRO A 96 21.26 6.74 6.65
CA PRO A 96 19.94 6.21 7.01
C PRO A 96 19.99 4.78 7.56
N ALA A 97 20.85 3.92 7.05
CA ALA A 97 21.00 2.54 7.54
C ALA A 97 21.54 2.50 8.97
N ILE A 98 22.56 3.29 9.31
CA ILE A 98 23.09 3.39 10.68
C ILE A 98 22.00 3.91 11.62
N LEU A 99 21.29 4.98 11.22
CA LEU A 99 20.21 5.55 12.03
C LEU A 99 19.10 4.52 12.29
N SER A 100 18.71 3.77 11.26
CA SER A 100 17.69 2.72 11.35
C SER A 100 18.16 1.55 12.23
N ALA A 101 19.44 1.19 12.16
CA ALA A 101 20.04 0.15 13.01
C ALA A 101 20.10 0.57 14.48
N VAL A 102 20.42 1.83 14.78
CA VAL A 102 20.38 2.38 16.14
C VAL A 102 18.96 2.35 16.68
N LEU A 103 17.98 2.80 15.88
CA LEU A 103 16.57 2.75 16.27
C LEU A 103 16.11 1.31 16.56
N LEU A 104 16.48 0.35 15.69
CA LEU A 104 16.18 -1.06 15.89
C LEU A 104 16.79 -1.58 17.20
N ALA A 105 18.07 -1.26 17.47
CA ALA A 105 18.75 -1.68 18.69
C ALA A 105 18.07 -1.13 19.96
N VAL A 106 17.67 0.14 19.95
CA VAL A 106 16.94 0.76 21.06
C VAL A 106 15.58 0.08 21.27
N MET A 107 14.85 -0.21 20.18
CA MET A 107 13.55 -0.87 20.25
C MET A 107 13.67 -2.31 20.77
N VAL A 108 14.67 -3.07 20.31
CA VAL A 108 14.95 -4.42 20.81
C VAL A 108 15.33 -4.39 22.29
N TYR A 109 16.19 -3.46 22.70
CA TYR A 109 16.56 -3.29 24.11
C TYR A 109 15.34 -2.98 24.98
N ALA A 110 14.46 -2.09 24.54
CA ALA A 110 13.23 -1.76 25.25
C ALA A 110 12.28 -2.96 25.38
N ILE A 111 12.13 -3.77 24.33
CA ILE A 111 11.27 -4.95 24.32
C ILE A 111 11.84 -6.05 25.22
N LEU A 112 13.15 -6.30 25.20
CA LEU A 112 13.81 -7.31 26.05
C LEU A 112 13.74 -6.98 27.54
N GLY A 113 13.51 -5.71 27.89
CA GLY A 113 13.28 -5.27 29.27
C GLY A 113 11.86 -5.55 29.80
N LEU A 114 10.94 -6.00 28.94
CA LEU A 114 9.58 -6.36 29.32
C LEU A 114 9.53 -7.84 29.73
N ASN A 115 8.79 -8.15 30.79
CA ASN A 115 8.50 -9.54 31.15
C ASN A 115 7.44 -10.08 30.19
N ASP A 116 7.84 -11.05 29.37
CA ASP A 116 6.93 -11.77 28.49
C ASP A 116 6.01 -12.67 29.33
N GLN A 117 4.73 -12.31 29.37
CA GLN A 117 3.68 -13.19 29.87
C GLN A 117 3.19 -13.96 28.65
N GLY A 118 3.84 -15.08 28.36
CA GLY A 118 3.59 -15.87 27.16
C GLY A 118 2.10 -15.95 26.84
N ILE A 119 1.74 -15.48 25.66
CA ILE A 119 0.34 -15.44 25.22
C ILE A 119 0.01 -16.79 24.61
N ASP A 120 -0.97 -17.47 25.18
CA ASP A 120 -1.57 -18.63 24.53
C ASP A 120 -2.17 -18.17 23.19
N GLY A 121 -1.73 -18.79 22.09
CA GLY A 121 -2.20 -18.53 20.73
C GLY A 121 -3.64 -19.01 20.50
N ASN A 122 -4.54 -18.68 21.42
CA ASN A 122 -5.93 -19.06 21.41
C ASN A 122 -6.63 -18.36 20.24
N PRO A 123 -7.37 -19.09 19.38
CA PRO A 123 -8.02 -18.48 18.23
C PRO A 123 -9.00 -17.38 18.64
N ILE A 124 -8.84 -16.20 18.05
CA ILE A 124 -9.78 -15.08 18.18
C ILE A 124 -10.77 -15.17 17.02
N SER A 125 -12.06 -15.29 17.33
CA SER A 125 -13.08 -15.39 16.30
C SER A 125 -13.35 -14.03 15.64
N ALA A 126 -13.66 -14.04 14.35
CA ALA A 126 -14.09 -12.83 13.64
C ALA A 126 -15.34 -12.19 14.27
N LYS A 127 -16.19 -13.01 14.90
CA LYS A 127 -17.39 -12.55 15.61
C LYS A 127 -17.02 -11.68 16.82
N GLU A 128 -16.03 -12.08 17.62
CA GLU A 128 -15.58 -11.29 18.78
C GLU A 128 -15.01 -9.95 18.34
N VAL A 129 -14.22 -9.93 17.27
CA VAL A 129 -13.72 -8.68 16.68
C VAL A 129 -14.88 -7.81 16.21
N GLY A 130 -15.89 -8.38 15.54
CA GLY A 130 -17.08 -7.65 15.11
C GLY A 130 -17.89 -7.05 16.27
N ILE A 131 -18.06 -7.80 17.38
CA ILE A 131 -18.75 -7.29 18.58
C ILE A 131 -17.98 -6.11 19.18
N ALA A 132 -16.65 -6.18 19.24
CA ALA A 132 -15.83 -5.07 19.71
C ALA A 132 -15.92 -3.86 18.75
N LEU A 133 -15.86 -4.12 17.45
CA LEU A 133 -15.85 -3.09 16.42
C LEU A 133 -17.15 -2.26 16.41
N PHE A 134 -18.30 -2.92 16.59
CA PHE A 134 -19.63 -2.28 16.61
C PHE A 134 -20.17 -1.99 18.02
N GLY A 135 -19.44 -2.35 19.06
CA GLY A 135 -19.74 -1.99 20.45
C GLY A 135 -18.90 -0.79 20.88
N PRO A 136 -17.79 -1.00 21.61
CA PRO A 136 -16.93 0.08 22.11
C PRO A 136 -16.32 0.94 21.00
N TYR A 137 -16.08 0.39 19.80
CA TYR A 137 -15.40 1.10 18.71
C TYR A 137 -16.32 1.63 17.61
N VAL A 138 -17.63 1.77 17.88
CA VAL A 138 -18.60 2.24 16.86
C VAL A 138 -18.21 3.59 16.24
N LEU A 139 -17.71 4.53 17.04
CA LEU A 139 -17.24 5.83 16.54
C LEU A 139 -16.01 5.70 15.64
N ALA A 140 -15.13 4.72 15.89
CA ALA A 140 -13.97 4.48 15.04
C ALA A 140 -14.39 3.96 13.66
N VAL A 141 -15.43 3.11 13.59
CA VAL A 141 -16.01 2.64 12.32
C VAL A 141 -16.59 3.81 11.51
N GLU A 142 -17.35 4.69 12.17
CA GLU A 142 -17.95 5.85 11.53
C GLU A 142 -16.88 6.80 10.98
N LEU A 143 -15.86 7.12 11.78
CA LEU A 143 -14.75 7.97 11.35
C LEU A 143 -13.91 7.33 10.23
N ALA A 144 -13.69 6.00 10.27
CA ALA A 144 -13.03 5.28 9.19
C ALA A 144 -13.83 5.37 7.87
N SER A 145 -15.16 5.31 7.92
CA SER A 145 -16.00 5.48 6.73
C SER A 145 -15.87 6.89 6.13
N MET A 146 -15.81 7.92 6.97
CA MET A 146 -15.59 9.31 6.55
C MET A 146 -14.19 9.52 5.97
N LEU A 147 -13.17 8.85 6.54
CA LEU A 147 -11.81 8.86 6.03
C LEU A 147 -11.72 8.26 4.62
N LEU A 148 -12.38 7.12 4.39
CA LEU A 148 -12.43 6.49 3.07
C LEU A 148 -13.17 7.36 2.04
N LEU A 149 -14.27 8.00 2.45
CA LEU A 149 -15.00 8.94 1.60
C LEU A 149 -14.13 10.13 1.22
N ALA A 150 -13.45 10.75 2.19
CA ALA A 150 -12.53 11.86 1.93
C ALA A 150 -11.37 11.44 1.01
N GLY A 151 -10.78 10.26 1.26
CA GLY A 151 -9.75 9.69 0.41
C GLY A 151 -10.20 9.50 -1.03
N LEU A 152 -11.42 9.00 -1.25
CA LEU A 152 -12.01 8.85 -2.58
C LEU A 152 -12.21 10.19 -3.28
N VAL A 153 -12.75 11.20 -2.59
CA VAL A 153 -12.98 12.53 -3.15
C VAL A 153 -11.65 13.18 -3.58
N VAL A 154 -10.63 13.10 -2.72
CA VAL A 154 -9.30 13.66 -3.01
C VAL A 154 -8.62 12.91 -4.16
N ALA A 155 -8.65 11.57 -4.14
CA ALA A 155 -8.07 10.76 -5.21
C ALA A 155 -8.74 11.02 -6.56
N PHE A 156 -10.08 11.18 -6.59
CA PHE A 156 -10.81 11.55 -7.80
C PHE A 156 -10.44 12.95 -8.30
N HIS A 157 -10.37 13.94 -7.40
CA HIS A 157 -10.06 15.31 -7.78
C HIS A 157 -8.63 15.45 -8.32
N ILE A 158 -7.65 14.77 -7.71
CA ILE A 158 -6.25 14.79 -8.15
C ILE A 158 -6.04 13.94 -9.41
N GLY A 159 -6.65 12.76 -9.46
CA GLY A 159 -6.46 11.80 -10.56
C GLY A 159 -7.21 12.15 -11.84
N ARG A 160 -8.11 13.15 -11.81
CA ARG A 160 -8.83 13.59 -13.00
C ARG A 160 -7.94 14.51 -13.84
N GLU A 161 -7.63 14.07 -15.06
CA GLU A 161 -7.03 14.94 -16.06
C GLU A 161 -8.11 15.82 -16.70
N ASP A 162 -8.08 17.11 -16.41
CA ASP A 162 -8.89 18.08 -17.14
C ASP A 162 -8.32 18.23 -18.55
N ARG A 163 -9.14 17.99 -19.58
CA ARG A 163 -8.75 18.16 -20.99
C ARG A 163 -8.70 19.66 -21.31
N PRO A 164 -7.52 20.32 -21.39
CA PRO A 164 -7.44 21.77 -21.54
C PRO A 164 -7.65 22.23 -23.00
N GLY A 165 -8.01 21.31 -23.90
CA GLY A 165 -7.98 21.49 -25.36
C GLY A 165 -9.30 21.88 -25.99
N GLU A 166 -10.40 21.98 -25.24
CA GLU A 166 -11.66 22.51 -25.79
C GLU A 166 -11.59 24.03 -25.77
N LEU A 167 -10.80 24.58 -26.70
CA LEU A 167 -10.85 26.00 -27.05
C LEU A 167 -12.30 26.32 -27.37
N ILE A 168 -12.96 27.08 -26.50
CA ILE A 168 -14.24 27.72 -26.81
C ILE A 168 -13.96 28.63 -28.01
N SER A 169 -14.14 28.10 -29.22
CA SER A 169 -14.06 28.81 -30.48
C SER A 169 -15.24 29.77 -30.55
N ASN A 170 -15.14 30.87 -29.81
CA ASN A 170 -16.00 32.02 -30.02
C ASN A 170 -15.43 32.82 -31.21
N ARG A 171 -15.39 32.19 -32.40
CA ARG A 171 -15.11 32.90 -33.66
C ARG A 171 -16.42 33.54 -34.13
N PRO A 172 -16.51 34.88 -34.21
CA PRO A 172 -17.71 35.56 -34.72
C PRO A 172 -18.05 35.23 -36.19
N ASN A 173 -17.16 34.53 -36.90
CA ASN A 173 -17.30 34.23 -38.32
C ASN A 173 -18.11 32.96 -38.66
N ASP A 174 -18.45 32.10 -37.71
CA ASP A 174 -19.26 30.89 -38.01
C ASP A 174 -20.77 31.19 -38.13
N ILE A 175 -21.21 32.37 -37.69
CA ILE A 175 -22.60 32.82 -37.89
C ILE A 175 -22.83 33.20 -39.37
N ALA A 176 -21.78 33.63 -40.09
CA ALA A 176 -21.88 34.09 -41.48
C ALA A 176 -22.03 32.94 -42.51
N LYS A 177 -21.74 31.69 -42.13
CA LYS A 177 -21.91 30.50 -43.00
C LYS A 177 -23.26 29.79 -42.85
N ARG A 178 -24.15 30.26 -41.98
CA ARG A 178 -25.50 29.69 -41.77
C ARG A 178 -26.64 30.49 -42.43
N LYS A 179 -26.38 31.17 -43.55
CA LYS A 179 -27.44 31.68 -44.44
C LYS A 179 -27.36 30.95 -45.79
N PRO A 180 -28.52 30.59 -46.36
CA PRO A 180 -28.80 29.21 -46.76
C PRO A 180 -28.57 29.01 -48.26
N GLU A 181 -28.02 27.84 -48.62
CA GLU A 181 -28.20 27.22 -49.93
C GLU A 181 -29.62 26.63 -50.07
N GLU A 182 -30.65 27.40 -49.68
CA GLU A 182 -32.03 27.15 -50.08
C GLU A 182 -32.36 28.09 -51.22
N HIS A 183 -32.79 27.51 -52.35
CA HIS A 183 -33.20 28.11 -53.63
C HIS A 183 -32.18 28.00 -54.78
N ALA A 184 -32.02 26.78 -55.31
CA ALA A 184 -32.10 26.49 -56.75
C ALA A 184 -32.42 25.01 -56.98
#